data_AF-A0A968LH52-F1
#
_entry.id   AF-A0A968LH52-F1
#
_cell.length_a   1.000
_cell.length_b   1.000
_cell.length_c   1.000
_cell.angle_alpha   90.00
_cell.angle_beta   90.00
_cell.angle_gamma   90.00
#
_symmetry.space_group_name_H-M   'P 1'
#
loop_
_entity.id
_entity.type
_entity.pdbx_description
1 polymer ?
#
loop_
_entity_poly.entity_id
_entity_poly.type
_entity_poly.pdbx_seq_one_letter_code
_entity_poly.pdbx_strand_id
1 'polypeptide(L)'
;MTSARPRLRIVLAGLAGVGLAVAVTSLACIIPDRDFVVFSLDQNQSAVRFVEFIPLDEEARCACDPDTCECPLPDASFLPTFLDPSDTDFQFCVCNDGNFDQKALRRFNLLAEDQDELDGEAKDALFAAILLDWDATTGESPFEYVAYRGFLDPRQSLSPYISSYETDVIKRPRPYARSITIPSADERFDLCNGAGREVEPGFHTFSVIVSDRYWYETDPSELDSEDETAATPTPITFEGVPNIAEGATYDVQTYVFFCYAEGDPECGCVAEEDP
;
A
#
# COMPACT_ATOMS: atom_id res chain seq x y z
N MET A 1 -57.48 -50.65 9.76
CA MET A 1 -58.64 -49.74 9.77
C MET A 1 -59.41 -49.92 11.08
N THR A 2 -59.89 -48.82 11.65
CA THR A 2 -60.51 -48.61 12.99
C THR A 2 -59.61 -48.94 14.19
N SER A 3 -58.81 -47.99 14.70
CA SER A 3 -59.17 -46.79 15.49
C SER A 3 -59.87 -47.13 16.81
N ALA A 4 -59.15 -46.95 17.92
CA ALA A 4 -59.58 -46.31 19.17
C ALA A 4 -58.80 -46.85 20.36
N ARG A 5 -58.15 -45.95 21.12
CA ARG A 5 -57.88 -45.96 22.58
C ARG A 5 -56.91 -44.82 22.91
N PRO A 6 -56.85 -44.32 24.16
CA PRO A 6 -57.96 -43.86 24.99
C PRO A 6 -57.63 -42.50 25.67
N ARG A 7 -58.67 -41.89 26.23
CA ARG A 7 -58.59 -40.80 27.23
C ARG A 7 -57.77 -41.24 28.45
N LEU A 8 -56.92 -40.37 29.00
CA LEU A 8 -56.56 -40.45 30.41
C LEU A 8 -56.41 -39.07 31.07
N ARG A 9 -57.52 -38.69 31.71
CA ARG A 9 -57.67 -38.08 33.04
C ARG A 9 -56.77 -36.89 33.40
N ILE A 10 -57.42 -35.73 33.26
CA ILE A 10 -57.38 -34.62 34.20
C ILE A 10 -57.55 -35.15 35.64
N VAL A 11 -56.58 -34.85 36.51
CA VAL A 11 -56.80 -34.77 37.95
C VAL A 11 -56.60 -33.30 38.32
N LEU A 12 -57.72 -32.63 38.55
CA LEU A 12 -57.80 -31.32 39.15
C LEU A 12 -58.11 -31.54 40.63
N ALA A 13 -57.13 -31.26 41.47
CA ALA A 13 -57.29 -30.97 42.89
C ALA A 13 -56.10 -30.05 43.22
N GLY A 14 -56.23 -28.83 43.70
CA GLY A 14 -57.34 -28.23 44.43
C GLY A 14 -56.68 -27.42 45.55
N LEU A 15 -56.45 -26.14 45.24
CA LEU A 15 -56.36 -24.97 46.13
C LEU A 15 -55.79 -25.13 47.55
N ALA A 16 -54.75 -24.33 47.83
CA ALA A 16 -54.79 -23.24 48.82
C ALA A 16 -53.46 -23.15 49.58
N GLY A 17 -52.65 -22.17 49.21
CA GLY A 17 -51.46 -21.77 49.93
C GLY A 17 -51.02 -20.42 49.42
N VAL A 18 -51.62 -19.37 49.99
CA VAL A 18 -51.21 -17.97 49.78
C VAL A 18 -49.77 -17.86 50.29
N GLY A 19 -48.82 -17.88 49.36
CA GLY A 19 -47.42 -17.56 49.57
C GLY A 19 -47.05 -16.48 48.58
N LEU A 20 -46.82 -15.28 49.12
CA LEU A 20 -46.45 -14.07 48.41
C LEU A 20 -45.13 -14.30 47.63
N ALA A 21 -45.19 -14.82 46.41
CA ALA A 21 -44.04 -14.92 45.53
C ALA A 21 -43.84 -13.56 44.87
N VAL A 22 -42.96 -12.76 45.50
CA VAL A 22 -42.39 -11.54 44.94
C VAL A 22 -41.98 -11.81 43.50
N ALA A 23 -42.50 -11.00 42.60
CA ALA A 23 -42.04 -10.90 41.23
C ALA A 23 -40.54 -10.53 41.23
N VAL A 24 -39.68 -11.54 41.21
CA VAL A 24 -38.33 -11.41 40.68
C VAL A 24 -38.42 -11.85 39.22
N THR A 25 -39.14 -11.05 38.43
CA THR A 25 -38.73 -10.88 37.03
C THR A 25 -37.32 -10.34 37.13
N SER A 26 -36.35 -11.23 36.96
CA SER A 26 -34.99 -10.86 36.60
C SER A 26 -35.11 -10.03 35.33
N LEU A 27 -35.27 -8.72 35.52
CA LEU A 27 -34.71 -7.71 34.65
C LEU A 27 -33.22 -8.01 34.65
N ALA A 28 -32.83 -9.03 33.87
CA ALA A 28 -31.55 -8.96 33.19
C ALA A 28 -31.70 -7.69 32.36
N CYS A 29 -31.25 -6.57 32.93
CA CYS A 29 -30.79 -5.46 32.13
C CYS A 29 -29.74 -6.08 31.23
N ILE A 30 -30.16 -6.50 30.03
CA ILE A 30 -29.32 -6.39 28.87
C ILE A 30 -29.05 -4.89 28.80
N ILE A 31 -28.01 -4.46 29.50
CA ILE A 31 -27.33 -3.23 29.13
C ILE A 31 -26.79 -3.63 27.75
N PRO A 32 -27.35 -3.12 26.63
CA PRO A 32 -26.64 -3.27 25.38
C PRO A 32 -25.34 -2.52 25.62
N ASP A 33 -24.28 -3.29 25.83
CA ASP A 33 -22.93 -2.78 25.99
C ASP A 33 -22.57 -2.18 24.64
N ARG A 34 -22.92 -0.90 24.44
CA ARG A 34 -22.75 -0.19 23.17
C ARG A 34 -21.34 0.37 23.02
N ASP A 35 -20.47 0.14 24.01
CA ASP A 35 -19.13 0.71 24.06
C ASP A 35 -18.02 -0.36 24.19
N PHE A 36 -18.32 -1.65 23.96
CA PHE A 36 -17.27 -2.61 23.63
C PHE A 36 -16.89 -2.45 22.16
N VAL A 37 -16.01 -1.49 21.90
CA VAL A 37 -15.17 -1.55 20.70
C VAL A 37 -14.10 -2.59 21.01
N VAL A 38 -14.25 -3.78 20.46
CA VAL A 38 -13.20 -4.80 20.48
C VAL A 38 -12.10 -4.29 19.55
N PHE A 39 -11.17 -3.51 20.11
CA PHE A 39 -9.93 -3.20 19.43
C PHE A 39 -9.08 -4.47 19.45
N SER A 40 -8.99 -5.14 18.30
CA SER A 40 -7.79 -5.89 17.99
C SER A 40 -6.66 -4.85 17.93
N LEU A 41 -5.77 -4.83 18.92
CA LEU A 41 -4.61 -3.92 18.91
C LEU A 41 -3.67 -4.20 17.70
N ASP A 42 -3.86 -5.34 17.05
CA ASP A 42 -3.02 -5.81 15.94
C ASP A 42 -3.57 -5.45 14.54
N GLN A 43 -4.74 -4.80 14.44
CA GLN A 43 -5.30 -4.36 13.15
C GLN A 43 -4.90 -2.91 12.86
N ASN A 44 -4.42 -2.65 11.63
CA ASN A 44 -4.18 -1.29 11.13
C ASN A 44 -5.53 -0.55 11.08
N GLN A 45 -5.61 0.66 11.66
CA GLN A 45 -6.85 1.46 11.68
C GLN A 45 -7.00 2.33 10.44
N SER A 46 -5.89 2.59 9.75
CA SER A 46 -5.80 3.48 8.61
C SER A 46 -5.27 2.72 7.40
N ALA A 47 -5.72 3.05 6.20
CA ALA A 47 -5.15 2.43 5.01
C ALA A 47 -3.97 3.26 4.51
N VAL A 48 -2.89 2.60 4.08
CA VAL A 48 -1.86 3.22 3.24
C VAL A 48 -2.52 3.86 2.04
N ARG A 49 -2.04 5.05 1.67
CA ARG A 49 -2.44 5.72 0.43
C ARG A 49 -1.32 6.56 -0.16
N PHE A 50 -1.32 6.71 -1.48
CA PHE A 50 -0.54 7.77 -2.12
C PHE A 50 -1.16 9.15 -1.86
N VAL A 51 -0.29 10.12 -1.60
CA VAL A 51 -0.66 11.51 -1.36
C VAL A 51 -0.36 12.32 -2.61
N GLU A 52 -1.41 12.88 -3.19
CA GLU A 52 -1.31 13.74 -4.37
C GLU A 52 -1.44 15.21 -4.00
N PHE A 53 -0.65 16.04 -4.69
CA PHE A 53 -0.79 17.48 -4.58
C PHE A 53 -2.06 17.97 -5.29
N ILE A 54 -2.79 18.86 -4.61
CA ILE A 54 -3.96 19.52 -5.17
C ILE A 54 -3.61 20.99 -5.41
N PRO A 55 -3.57 21.46 -6.67
CA PRO A 55 -3.35 22.87 -6.94
C PRO A 55 -4.51 23.68 -6.37
N LEU A 56 -4.17 24.65 -5.51
CA LEU A 56 -5.13 25.60 -4.96
C LEU A 56 -5.04 26.93 -5.69
N ASP A 57 -6.20 27.55 -5.91
CA ASP A 57 -6.24 28.95 -6.31
C ASP A 57 -5.80 29.88 -5.15
N GLU A 58 -5.67 31.17 -5.44
CA GLU A 58 -5.23 32.15 -4.45
C GLU A 58 -6.25 32.33 -3.31
N GLU A 59 -7.55 32.29 -3.62
CA GLU A 59 -8.62 32.45 -2.63
C GLU A 59 -8.62 31.30 -1.63
N ALA A 60 -8.49 30.06 -2.10
CA ALA A 60 -8.40 28.86 -1.26
C ALA A 60 -7.14 28.83 -0.41
N ARG A 61 -6.01 29.33 -0.93
CA ARG A 61 -4.76 29.45 -0.16
C ARG A 61 -4.89 30.43 1.01
N CYS A 62 -5.43 31.63 0.75
CA CYS A 62 -5.70 32.62 1.79
C CYS A 62 -6.82 32.21 2.75
N ALA A 63 -7.69 31.28 2.37
CA ALA A 63 -8.71 30.72 3.27
C ALA A 63 -8.12 29.78 4.33
N CYS A 64 -6.96 29.16 4.07
CA CYS A 64 -6.28 28.32 5.04
C CYS A 64 -5.54 29.14 6.10
N ASP A 65 -4.72 30.09 5.65
CA ASP A 65 -4.04 31.06 6.50
C ASP A 65 -4.19 32.46 5.88
N PRO A 66 -4.98 33.36 6.49
CA PRO A 66 -5.20 34.70 5.95
C PRO A 66 -3.98 35.62 6.05
N ASP A 67 -3.00 35.29 6.89
CA ASP A 67 -1.82 36.12 7.12
C ASP A 67 -0.69 35.75 6.14
N THR A 68 -0.51 34.46 5.86
CA THR A 68 0.55 33.96 4.95
C THR A 68 0.04 33.61 3.56
N CYS A 69 -1.25 33.32 3.41
CA CYS A 69 -1.82 32.69 2.21
C CYS A 69 -1.08 31.41 1.80
N GLU A 70 -0.62 30.63 2.79
CA GLU A 70 0.02 29.32 2.59
C GLU A 70 -0.82 28.21 3.23
N CYS A 71 -0.84 27.05 2.56
CA CYS A 71 -1.47 25.85 3.08
C CYS A 71 -0.40 24.79 3.37
N PRO A 72 -0.53 24.02 4.47
CA PRO A 72 0.30 22.84 4.72
C PRO A 72 -0.14 21.71 3.80
N LEU A 73 0.25 21.80 2.53
CA LEU A 73 0.02 20.83 1.46
C LEU A 73 1.31 20.07 1.15
N PRO A 74 1.19 18.84 0.61
CA PRO A 74 2.36 18.12 0.11
C PRO A 74 3.04 18.92 -1.02
N ASP A 75 4.33 18.68 -1.25
CA ASP A 75 4.99 19.20 -2.44
C ASP A 75 4.38 18.58 -3.69
N ALA A 76 4.41 19.32 -4.79
CA ALA A 76 3.86 18.84 -6.03
C ALA A 76 4.69 17.71 -6.64
N SER A 77 4.10 16.52 -6.73
CA SER A 77 4.60 15.40 -7.52
C SER A 77 3.99 15.47 -8.92
N PHE A 78 4.81 15.77 -9.94
CA PHE A 78 4.32 15.97 -11.32
C PHE A 78 4.73 14.82 -12.24
N LEU A 79 4.40 13.58 -11.88
CA LEU A 79 4.51 12.47 -12.81
C LEU A 79 3.12 12.09 -13.32
N PRO A 80 2.78 12.36 -14.60
CA PRO A 80 1.48 11.98 -15.14
C PRO A 80 1.38 10.45 -15.24
N THR A 81 0.18 9.90 -15.00
CA THR A 81 -0.09 8.45 -15.11
C THR A 81 0.24 7.89 -16.49
N PHE A 82 0.10 8.69 -17.55
CA PHE A 82 0.53 8.33 -18.90
C PHE A 82 1.70 9.21 -19.31
N LEU A 83 2.88 8.60 -19.45
CA LEU A 83 4.10 9.22 -19.95
C LEU A 83 4.02 9.20 -21.48
N ASP A 84 3.41 10.26 -22.04
CA ASP A 84 3.06 10.34 -23.46
C ASP A 84 4.31 10.41 -24.35
N PRO A 85 4.58 9.40 -25.20
CA PRO A 85 5.78 9.38 -26.05
C PRO A 85 5.81 10.48 -27.12
N SER A 86 4.71 11.20 -27.34
CA SER A 86 4.71 12.40 -28.18
C SER A 86 5.35 13.62 -27.50
N ASP A 87 5.48 13.59 -26.17
CA ASP A 87 6.28 14.55 -25.41
C ASP A 87 7.76 14.14 -25.42
N THR A 88 8.63 15.09 -25.75
CA THR A 88 10.08 14.85 -25.80
C THR A 88 10.67 14.46 -24.46
N ASP A 89 10.00 14.79 -23.35
CA ASP A 89 10.42 14.43 -21.99
C ASP A 89 10.11 12.95 -21.64
N PHE A 90 9.30 12.25 -22.44
CA PHE A 90 8.86 10.85 -22.18
C PHE A 90 9.16 9.90 -23.36
N GLN A 91 10.23 10.17 -24.10
CA GLN A 91 10.71 9.30 -25.19
C GLN A 91 11.83 8.40 -24.70
N PHE A 92 11.49 7.28 -24.09
CA PHE A 92 12.46 6.35 -23.51
C PHE A 92 12.98 5.33 -24.53
N CYS A 93 14.16 4.78 -24.31
CA CYS A 93 14.84 3.88 -25.24
C CYS A 93 15.28 2.57 -24.65
N VAL A 94 15.05 1.47 -25.38
CA VAL A 94 15.86 0.26 -25.20
C VAL A 94 17.22 0.48 -25.84
N CYS A 95 18.28 0.42 -25.04
CA CYS A 95 19.67 0.63 -25.47
C CYS A 95 20.49 -0.66 -25.32
N ASN A 96 21.33 -0.96 -26.30
CA ASN A 96 22.29 -2.06 -26.25
C ASN A 96 23.32 -1.88 -25.12
N ASP A 97 23.94 -2.98 -24.71
CA ASP A 97 24.99 -3.02 -23.70
C ASP A 97 26.08 -1.94 -23.91
N GLY A 98 26.36 -1.16 -22.85
CA GLY A 98 27.34 -0.08 -22.85
C GLY A 98 26.81 1.26 -23.38
N ASN A 99 25.53 1.34 -23.74
CA ASN A 99 24.82 2.58 -23.98
C ASN A 99 23.81 2.86 -22.87
N PHE A 100 23.44 4.12 -22.67
CA PHE A 100 22.38 4.54 -21.75
C PHE A 100 21.40 5.49 -22.44
N ASP A 101 20.17 5.55 -21.92
CA ASP A 101 19.15 6.46 -22.42
C ASP A 101 19.38 7.90 -21.91
N GLN A 102 19.69 8.83 -22.82
CA GLN A 102 19.80 10.25 -22.46
C GLN A 102 18.49 10.90 -22.05
N LYS A 103 17.36 10.24 -22.27
CA LYS A 103 16.02 10.71 -21.90
C LYS A 103 15.44 9.96 -20.70
N ALA A 104 16.26 9.15 -20.01
CA ALA A 104 15.90 8.54 -18.74
C ALA A 104 15.29 9.57 -17.78
N LEU A 105 14.25 9.13 -17.06
CA LEU A 105 13.40 10.00 -16.27
C LEU A 105 14.22 10.71 -15.17
N ARG A 106 13.99 12.01 -15.02
CA ARG A 106 14.62 12.79 -13.94
C ARG A 106 14.08 12.36 -12.59
N ARG A 107 14.80 12.72 -11.53
CA ARG A 107 14.33 12.52 -10.16
C ARG A 107 12.92 13.08 -9.97
N PHE A 108 12.03 12.22 -9.49
CA PHE A 108 10.70 12.57 -9.04
C PHE A 108 10.47 12.03 -7.62
N ASN A 109 9.50 12.60 -6.94
CA ASN A 109 9.12 12.22 -5.60
C ASN A 109 7.65 11.81 -5.61
N LEU A 110 7.35 10.66 -5.03
CA LEU A 110 6.00 10.30 -4.61
C LEU A 110 5.91 10.37 -3.09
N LEU A 111 4.71 10.55 -2.58
CA LEU A 111 4.44 10.56 -1.16
C LEU A 111 3.41 9.48 -0.85
N ALA A 112 3.64 8.74 0.22
CA ALA A 112 2.68 7.79 0.75
C ALA A 112 2.52 8.02 2.25
N GLU A 113 1.34 7.75 2.79
CA GLU A 113 1.05 7.94 4.20
C GLU A 113 0.26 6.79 4.79
N ASP A 114 0.42 6.61 6.10
CA ASP A 114 -0.43 5.81 6.97
C ASP A 114 -0.66 6.63 8.25
N GLN A 115 -1.92 6.83 8.62
CA GLN A 115 -2.32 7.72 9.71
C GLN A 115 -2.33 7.04 11.08
N ASP A 116 -1.92 5.78 11.16
CA ASP A 116 -1.81 5.05 12.41
C ASP A 116 -0.71 5.66 13.32
N GLU A 117 -1.12 6.04 14.54
CA GLU A 117 -0.29 6.74 15.52
C GLU A 117 -0.21 5.96 16.83
N LEU A 118 0.99 5.94 17.42
CA LEU A 118 1.21 5.49 18.80
C LEU A 118 2.09 6.52 19.53
N ASP A 119 1.56 7.09 20.61
CA ASP A 119 2.26 8.06 21.47
C ASP A 119 2.83 9.29 20.73
N GLY A 120 2.15 9.80 19.70
CA GLY A 120 2.57 10.99 18.95
C GLY A 120 3.53 10.73 17.79
N GLU A 121 3.85 9.47 17.54
CA GLU A 121 4.74 9.02 16.47
C GLU A 121 3.98 8.07 15.52
N ALA A 122 4.47 7.96 14.28
CA ALA A 122 3.95 6.98 13.34
C ALA A 122 4.13 5.57 13.93
N LYS A 123 3.03 4.81 14.00
CA LYS A 123 3.03 3.45 14.53
C LYS A 123 3.76 2.49 13.57
N ASP A 124 3.55 2.69 12.28
CA ASP A 124 3.97 1.77 11.23
C ASP A 124 5.07 2.37 10.33
N ALA A 125 5.93 1.49 9.82
CA ALA A 125 6.94 1.84 8.82
C ALA A 125 6.40 1.50 7.43
N LEU A 126 6.64 2.37 6.44
CA LEU A 126 6.21 2.09 5.07
C LEU A 126 7.35 1.47 4.28
N PHE A 127 7.04 0.48 3.45
CA PHE A 127 7.94 -0.18 2.50
C PHE A 127 7.38 -0.03 1.10
N ALA A 128 8.25 0.08 0.08
CA ALA A 128 7.80 0.23 -1.29
C ALA A 128 8.60 -0.63 -2.26
N ALA A 129 7.94 -1.12 -3.31
CA ALA A 129 8.58 -1.84 -4.40
C ALA A 129 8.10 -1.28 -5.74
N ILE A 130 8.94 -1.35 -6.77
CA ILE A 130 8.56 -1.04 -8.14
C ILE A 130 8.32 -2.35 -8.88
N LEU A 131 7.19 -2.43 -9.56
CA LEU A 131 6.76 -3.58 -10.36
C LEU A 131 6.75 -3.15 -11.83
N LEU A 132 7.32 -3.97 -12.72
CA LEU A 132 7.29 -3.74 -14.17
C LEU A 132 6.29 -4.69 -14.81
N ASP A 133 5.34 -4.18 -15.58
CA ASP A 133 4.32 -4.96 -16.32
C ASP A 133 3.44 -5.87 -15.46
N TRP A 134 3.25 -5.52 -14.19
CA TRP A 134 2.32 -6.24 -13.32
C TRP A 134 0.88 -5.76 -13.53
N ASP A 135 -0.04 -6.71 -13.67
CA ASP A 135 -1.48 -6.45 -13.72
C ASP A 135 -2.18 -7.12 -12.52
N ALA A 136 -2.61 -6.27 -11.57
CA ALA A 136 -3.32 -6.69 -10.37
C ALA A 136 -4.63 -7.45 -10.64
N THR A 137 -5.18 -7.39 -11.86
CA THR A 137 -6.45 -8.04 -12.22
C THR A 137 -6.30 -9.49 -12.66
N THR A 138 -5.08 -9.93 -12.97
CA THR A 138 -4.78 -11.30 -13.45
C THR A 138 -4.75 -12.33 -12.31
N GLY A 139 -4.51 -11.87 -11.07
CA GLY A 139 -4.30 -12.73 -9.90
C GLY A 139 -2.88 -13.30 -9.79
N GLU A 140 -1.96 -12.86 -10.64
CA GLU A 140 -0.55 -13.25 -10.58
C GLU A 140 0.17 -12.56 -9.41
N SER A 141 1.16 -13.24 -8.85
CA SER A 141 1.93 -12.73 -7.70
C SER A 141 2.81 -11.55 -8.14
N PRO A 142 2.77 -10.40 -7.44
CA PRO A 142 3.62 -9.24 -7.78
C PRO A 142 5.12 -9.52 -7.62
N PHE A 143 5.52 -10.54 -6.86
CA PHE A 143 6.93 -10.87 -6.62
C PHE A 143 7.74 -11.07 -7.90
N GLU A 144 7.15 -11.74 -8.90
CA GLU A 144 7.81 -12.03 -10.19
C GLU A 144 7.99 -10.78 -11.07
N TYR A 145 7.33 -9.69 -10.69
CA TYR A 145 7.31 -8.42 -11.41
C TYR A 145 8.15 -7.35 -10.73
N VAL A 146 8.69 -7.60 -9.53
CA VAL A 146 9.56 -6.63 -8.84
C VAL A 146 10.80 -6.34 -9.67
N ALA A 147 10.98 -5.07 -10.00
CA ALA A 147 12.03 -4.52 -10.84
C ALA A 147 12.68 -3.31 -10.16
N TYR A 148 13.73 -2.75 -10.77
CA TYR A 148 14.35 -1.48 -10.36
C TYR A 148 14.88 -1.45 -8.91
N ARG A 149 15.29 -2.61 -8.36
CA ARG A 149 15.83 -2.73 -7.00
C ARG A 149 17.07 -1.85 -6.74
N GLY A 150 17.79 -1.46 -7.80
CA GLY A 150 18.91 -0.52 -7.70
C GLY A 150 18.48 0.91 -7.37
N PHE A 151 17.25 1.30 -7.71
CA PHE A 151 16.73 2.64 -7.48
C PHE A 151 15.85 2.74 -6.23
N LEU A 152 15.11 1.67 -5.92
CA LEU A 152 14.26 1.56 -4.74
C LEU A 152 14.45 0.18 -4.10
N ASP A 153 15.10 0.13 -2.95
CA ASP A 153 15.31 -1.11 -2.18
C ASP A 153 14.05 -1.44 -1.38
N PRO A 154 13.31 -2.52 -1.72
CA PRO A 154 12.08 -2.87 -1.02
C PRO A 154 12.30 -3.31 0.42
N ARG A 155 13.54 -3.60 0.83
CA ARG A 155 13.87 -4.04 2.20
C ARG A 155 14.03 -2.87 3.16
N GLN A 156 14.16 -1.67 2.64
CA GLN A 156 14.37 -0.46 3.44
C GLN A 156 13.04 0.23 3.69
N SER A 157 12.82 0.68 4.92
CA SER A 157 11.70 1.55 5.22
C SER A 157 11.89 2.91 4.54
N LEU A 158 10.79 3.47 4.07
CA LEU A 158 10.78 4.79 3.46
C LEU A 158 11.15 5.87 4.47
N SER A 159 11.84 6.90 3.98
CA SER A 159 12.28 8.02 4.81
C SER A 159 11.10 8.92 5.20
N PRO A 160 11.08 9.48 6.42
CA PRO A 160 10.12 10.51 6.80
C PRO A 160 10.16 11.69 5.84
N TYR A 161 8.99 12.13 5.39
CA TYR A 161 8.87 13.37 4.63
C TYR A 161 8.81 14.55 5.59
N ILE A 162 9.75 15.50 5.47
CA ILE A 162 9.84 16.64 6.41
C ILE A 162 9.44 17.91 5.68
N SER A 163 8.24 18.40 5.92
CA SER A 163 7.74 19.66 5.34
C SER A 163 6.66 20.31 6.21
N SER A 164 6.12 21.46 5.78
CA SER A 164 4.94 22.06 6.40
C SER A 164 3.71 21.14 6.33
N TYR A 165 3.68 20.18 5.41
CA TYR A 165 2.62 19.17 5.34
C TYR A 165 2.52 18.34 6.62
N GLU A 166 3.62 18.07 7.33
CA GLU A 166 3.61 17.29 8.57
C GLU A 166 3.22 18.10 9.81
N THR A 167 2.84 19.37 9.65
CA THR A 167 2.47 20.20 10.80
C THR A 167 1.11 19.82 11.37
N ASP A 168 0.98 19.94 12.69
CA ASP A 168 -0.29 19.73 13.39
C ASP A 168 -1.26 20.86 13.08
N VAL A 169 -2.32 20.53 12.36
CA VAL A 169 -3.40 21.45 12.02
C VAL A 169 -4.63 21.10 12.83
N ILE A 170 -5.35 22.12 13.33
CA ILE A 170 -6.56 21.93 14.13
C ILE A 170 -7.55 21.03 13.36
N LYS A 171 -7.93 19.90 13.97
CA LYS A 171 -8.88 18.89 13.44
C LYS A 171 -8.39 18.08 12.23
N ARG A 172 -7.12 18.17 11.85
CA ARG A 172 -6.51 17.25 10.89
C ARG A 172 -5.58 16.29 11.63
N PRO A 173 -5.75 14.96 11.49
CA PRO A 173 -4.72 14.02 11.92
C PRO A 173 -3.37 14.37 11.27
N ARG A 174 -2.27 14.09 11.96
CA ARG A 174 -0.95 14.23 11.34
C ARG A 174 -0.83 13.21 10.19
N PRO A 175 -0.31 13.59 9.02
CA PRO A 175 -0.27 12.69 7.87
C PRO A 175 0.71 11.52 8.06
N TYR A 176 1.85 11.73 8.72
CA TYR A 176 2.94 10.76 8.81
C TYR A 176 3.48 10.33 7.44
N ALA A 177 3.56 11.27 6.50
CA ALA A 177 3.98 10.97 5.14
C ALA A 177 5.43 10.48 5.08
N ARG A 178 5.69 9.64 4.08
CA ARG A 178 6.98 9.10 3.71
C ARG A 178 7.30 9.45 2.27
N SER A 179 8.55 9.81 2.02
CA SER A 179 9.01 10.16 0.68
C SER A 179 9.52 8.92 -0.06
N ILE A 180 9.06 8.76 -1.30
CA ILE A 180 9.56 7.77 -2.25
C ILE A 180 10.28 8.57 -3.34
N THR A 181 11.60 8.69 -3.22
CA THR A 181 12.44 9.46 -4.15
C THR A 181 13.07 8.52 -5.17
N ILE A 182 12.73 8.69 -6.45
CA ILE A 182 13.20 7.84 -7.55
C ILE A 182 13.84 8.72 -8.63
N PRO A 183 15.13 8.52 -8.96
CA PRO A 183 16.09 7.72 -8.22
C PRO A 183 16.56 8.45 -6.95
N SER A 184 17.06 7.68 -5.98
CA SER A 184 17.50 8.21 -4.67
C SER A 184 18.77 9.08 -4.74
N ALA A 185 19.60 8.90 -5.77
CA ALA A 185 20.82 9.67 -6.05
C ALA A 185 20.66 10.56 -7.30
N ASP A 186 21.72 11.27 -7.71
CA ASP A 186 21.72 12.12 -8.94
C ASP A 186 21.77 11.27 -10.23
N GLU A 187 21.52 9.97 -10.09
CA GLU A 187 21.30 9.03 -11.17
C GLU A 187 20.03 9.41 -11.95
N ARG A 188 19.86 8.79 -13.12
CA ARG A 188 18.62 8.92 -13.90
C ARG A 188 17.85 7.61 -13.79
N PHE A 189 16.52 7.71 -13.76
CA PHE A 189 15.66 6.54 -13.70
C PHE A 189 15.37 6.04 -15.11
N ASP A 190 16.19 5.10 -15.57
CA ASP A 190 16.04 4.51 -16.90
C ASP A 190 14.97 3.41 -16.87
N LEU A 191 13.79 3.75 -17.39
CA LEU A 191 12.61 2.87 -17.43
C LEU A 191 12.74 1.70 -18.42
N CYS A 192 13.65 1.75 -19.38
CA CYS A 192 13.77 0.69 -20.39
C CYS A 192 14.99 -0.20 -20.14
N ASN A 193 16.02 0.30 -19.46
CA ASN A 193 17.28 -0.43 -19.23
C ASN A 193 17.57 -0.68 -17.75
N GLY A 194 16.90 0.03 -16.83
CA GLY A 194 17.16 -0.01 -15.39
C GLY A 194 16.37 -1.06 -14.61
N ALA A 195 15.52 -1.85 -15.27
CA ALA A 195 14.60 -2.78 -14.62
C ALA A 195 15.30 -3.95 -13.89
N GLY A 196 16.55 -4.25 -14.24
CA GLY A 196 17.26 -5.47 -13.80
C GLY A 196 16.90 -6.71 -14.63
N ARG A 197 16.13 -6.53 -15.71
CA ARG A 197 15.81 -7.51 -16.75
C ARG A 197 15.62 -6.78 -18.08
N GLU A 198 15.69 -7.52 -19.19
CA GLU A 198 15.45 -6.97 -20.53
C GLU A 198 14.00 -6.51 -20.69
N VAL A 199 13.81 -5.35 -21.31
CA VAL A 199 12.51 -4.76 -21.66
C VAL A 199 12.44 -4.67 -23.18
N GLU A 200 11.36 -5.20 -23.77
CA GLU A 200 11.15 -5.14 -25.20
C GLU A 200 10.70 -3.73 -25.64
N PRO A 201 10.85 -3.34 -26.92
CA PRO A 201 10.22 -2.11 -27.42
C PRO A 201 8.69 -2.21 -27.38
N GLY A 202 8.02 -1.17 -26.91
CA GLY A 202 6.56 -1.16 -26.78
C GLY A 202 6.02 -0.35 -25.61
N PHE A 203 4.74 -0.51 -25.31
CA PHE A 203 4.10 0.05 -24.12
C PHE A 203 4.30 -0.88 -22.92
N HIS A 204 4.68 -0.29 -21.80
CA HIS A 204 4.91 -0.96 -20.54
C HIS A 204 4.20 -0.24 -19.40
N THR A 205 4.04 -0.93 -18.28
CA THR A 205 3.62 -0.32 -17.03
C THR A 205 4.73 -0.39 -16.01
N PHE A 206 4.89 0.67 -15.22
CA PHE A 206 5.59 0.53 -13.95
C PHE A 206 4.64 0.95 -12.83
N SER A 207 4.56 0.14 -11.79
CA SER A 207 3.70 0.36 -10.64
C SER A 207 4.55 0.50 -9.40
N VAL A 208 4.27 1.50 -8.57
CA VAL A 208 4.84 1.59 -7.23
C VAL A 208 3.80 1.05 -6.26
N ILE A 209 4.14 -0.02 -5.56
CA ILE A 209 3.32 -0.57 -4.47
C ILE A 209 3.94 -0.16 -3.13
N VAL A 210 3.11 0.29 -2.20
CA VAL A 210 3.52 0.70 -0.84
C VAL A 210 2.72 -0.08 0.19
N SER A 211 3.37 -0.59 1.23
CA SER A 211 2.73 -1.30 2.34
C SER A 211 3.20 -0.75 3.68
N ASP A 212 2.31 -0.77 4.67
CA ASP A 212 2.51 -0.45 6.10
C ASP A 212 3.26 -1.53 6.90
N ARG A 213 3.49 -2.67 6.28
CA ARG A 213 4.18 -3.80 6.89
C ARG A 213 5.24 -4.33 5.95
N TYR A 214 6.14 -5.09 6.55
CA TYR A 214 7.08 -5.84 5.75
C TYR A 214 6.37 -6.87 4.86
N TRP A 215 7.02 -7.23 3.76
CA TRP A 215 6.44 -8.10 2.75
C TRP A 215 6.09 -9.48 3.30
N TYR A 216 5.24 -10.21 2.57
CA TYR A 216 4.85 -11.57 2.92
C TYR A 216 6.08 -12.48 3.08
N GLU A 217 6.12 -13.24 4.17
CA GLU A 217 7.15 -14.24 4.44
C GLU A 217 6.52 -15.62 4.61
N THR A 218 7.20 -16.66 4.10
CA THR A 218 6.83 -18.06 4.34
C THR A 218 8.03 -18.84 4.86
N ASP A 219 7.77 -19.84 5.70
CA ASP A 219 8.80 -20.77 6.14
C ASP A 219 9.03 -21.80 5.01
N PRO A 220 10.28 -22.02 4.54
CA PRO A 220 10.56 -23.01 3.51
C PRO A 220 10.23 -24.46 3.94
N SER A 221 9.99 -24.74 5.23
CA SER A 221 9.43 -26.02 5.67
C SER A 221 7.97 -26.25 5.26
N GLU A 222 7.23 -25.17 4.93
CA GLU A 222 5.89 -25.27 4.33
C GLU A 222 5.96 -25.53 2.81
N LEU A 223 7.12 -25.36 2.20
CA LEU A 223 7.40 -25.62 0.79
C LEU A 223 8.08 -27.00 0.63
N ASP A 224 7.37 -28.07 1.00
CA ASP A 224 7.70 -29.49 0.67
C ASP A 224 9.20 -29.84 0.61
N SER A 225 9.92 -29.73 1.73
CA SER A 225 11.29 -30.27 1.85
C SER A 225 11.34 -31.51 2.74
N GLU A 226 11.44 -32.69 2.12
CA GLU A 226 11.67 -34.00 2.78
C GLU A 226 13.08 -34.14 3.41
N ASP A 227 13.80 -33.04 3.64
CA ASP A 227 15.19 -33.08 4.11
C ASP A 227 15.32 -32.56 5.55
N GLU A 228 15.17 -33.47 6.52
CA GLU A 228 15.21 -33.23 7.97
C GLU A 228 16.60 -32.81 8.51
N THR A 229 17.58 -32.50 7.65
CA THR A 229 18.97 -32.23 8.08
C THR A 229 19.50 -30.83 7.82
N ALA A 230 18.67 -29.90 7.35
CA ALA A 230 19.10 -28.52 7.08
C ALA A 230 19.02 -27.60 8.31
N ALA A 231 19.92 -26.61 8.36
CA ALA A 231 19.95 -25.51 9.33
C ALA A 231 18.58 -24.82 9.45
N THR A 232 18.36 -24.09 10.55
CA THR A 232 17.10 -23.36 10.81
C THR A 232 16.66 -22.63 9.53
N PRO A 233 15.49 -23.00 8.97
CA PRO A 233 15.06 -22.45 7.69
C PRO A 233 14.99 -20.93 7.79
N THR A 234 15.66 -20.23 6.88
CA THR A 234 15.53 -18.77 6.79
C THR A 234 14.22 -18.48 6.06
N PRO A 235 13.34 -17.63 6.59
CA PRO A 235 12.11 -17.26 5.92
C PRO A 235 12.38 -16.74 4.50
N ILE A 236 11.53 -17.11 3.55
CA ILE A 236 11.56 -16.57 2.19
C ILE A 236 10.63 -15.37 2.17
N THR A 237 11.20 -14.19 1.94
CA THR A 237 10.45 -12.94 1.78
C THR A 237 10.07 -12.74 0.31
N PHE A 238 8.78 -12.54 0.04
CA PHE A 238 8.26 -12.21 -1.28
C PHE A 238 8.08 -10.69 -1.40
N GLU A 239 9.16 -10.00 -1.73
CA GLU A 239 9.17 -8.55 -1.96
C GLU A 239 8.03 -8.12 -2.90
N GLY A 240 7.38 -6.99 -2.60
CA GLY A 240 6.25 -6.49 -3.38
C GLY A 240 4.92 -7.24 -3.16
N VAL A 241 4.89 -8.32 -2.36
CA VAL A 241 3.65 -8.98 -1.93
C VAL A 241 3.27 -8.46 -0.53
N PRO A 242 2.18 -7.68 -0.39
CA PRO A 242 1.74 -7.20 0.92
C PRO A 242 1.37 -8.36 1.85
N ASN A 243 1.75 -8.29 3.13
CA ASN A 243 1.42 -9.32 4.12
C ASN A 243 -0.01 -9.17 4.66
N ILE A 244 -1.01 -9.38 3.80
CA ILE A 244 -2.44 -9.23 4.13
C ILE A 244 -2.86 -10.16 5.28
N ALA A 245 -2.23 -11.32 5.39
CA ALA A 245 -2.51 -12.28 6.47
C ALA A 245 -2.19 -11.71 7.85
N GLU A 246 -1.17 -10.87 7.95
CA GLU A 246 -0.85 -10.15 9.18
C GLU A 246 -1.65 -8.85 9.34
N GLY A 247 -2.43 -8.44 8.33
CA GLY A 247 -3.23 -7.22 8.37
C GLY A 247 -2.54 -6.02 7.76
N ALA A 248 -1.60 -6.23 6.83
CA ALA A 248 -1.03 -5.16 6.02
C ALA A 248 -2.11 -4.46 5.19
N THR A 249 -2.02 -3.13 5.11
CA THR A 249 -2.71 -2.31 4.12
C THR A 249 -1.70 -1.85 3.06
N TYR A 250 -2.17 -1.61 1.85
CA TYR A 250 -1.30 -1.21 0.76
C TYR A 250 -2.06 -0.38 -0.27
N ASP A 251 -1.30 0.39 -1.04
CA ASP A 251 -1.79 1.13 -2.21
C ASP A 251 -0.85 0.95 -3.39
N VAL A 252 -1.36 1.17 -4.59
CA VAL A 252 -0.61 0.99 -5.85
C VAL A 252 -0.87 2.17 -6.78
N GLN A 253 0.20 2.82 -7.22
CA GLN A 253 0.15 3.84 -8.27
C GLN A 253 0.84 3.32 -9.52
N THR A 254 0.11 3.28 -10.63
CA THR A 254 0.59 2.72 -11.91
C THR A 254 0.80 3.82 -12.92
N TYR A 255 1.89 3.72 -13.66
CA TYR A 255 2.26 4.59 -14.76
C TYR A 255 2.42 3.77 -16.03
N VAL A 256 2.11 4.37 -17.16
CA VAL A 256 2.27 3.78 -18.49
C VAL A 256 3.32 4.56 -19.24
N PHE A 257 4.25 3.87 -19.88
CA PHE A 257 5.34 4.47 -20.66
C PHE A 257 5.60 3.65 -21.93
N PHE A 258 6.37 4.22 -22.85
CA PHE A 258 6.74 3.57 -24.10
C PHE A 258 8.26 3.52 -24.25
N CYS A 259 8.78 2.36 -24.64
CA CYS A 259 10.19 2.16 -24.99
C CYS A 259 10.34 2.06 -26.52
N TYR A 260 11.11 2.98 -27.10
CA TYR A 260 11.52 2.91 -28.50
C TYR A 260 12.62 1.86 -28.71
N ALA A 261 12.67 1.28 -29.90
CA ALA A 261 13.76 0.39 -30.28
C ALA A 261 15.02 1.20 -30.60
N GLU A 262 16.19 0.61 -30.37
CA GLU A 262 17.44 1.24 -30.78
C GLU A 262 17.45 1.49 -32.30
N GLY A 263 17.75 2.72 -32.70
CA GLY A 263 17.75 3.16 -34.10
C GLY A 263 16.49 3.90 -34.53
N ASP A 264 15.44 3.92 -33.70
CA ASP A 264 14.30 4.80 -33.92
C ASP A 264 14.74 6.29 -33.82
N PRO A 265 14.17 7.20 -34.64
CA PRO A 265 14.62 8.59 -34.69
C PRO A 265 14.32 9.37 -33.41
N GLU A 266 13.30 8.96 -32.66
CA GLU A 266 12.98 9.50 -31.34
C GLU A 266 13.94 8.99 -30.25
N CYS A 267 14.69 7.92 -30.54
CA CYS A 267 15.53 7.25 -29.57
C CYS A 267 16.92 7.91 -29.42
N GLY A 268 17.29 8.23 -28.17
CA GLY A 268 18.51 8.95 -27.80
C GLY A 268 19.54 8.14 -27.03
N CYS A 269 19.78 6.87 -27.38
CA CYS A 269 20.85 6.07 -26.78
C CYS A 269 22.23 6.68 -27.06
N VAL A 270 23.09 6.75 -26.04
CA VAL A 270 24.49 7.14 -26.21
C VAL A 270 25.41 6.20 -25.48
N ALA A 271 26.64 6.06 -25.99
CA ALA A 271 27.68 5.30 -25.32
C ALA A 271 27.98 5.89 -23.95
N GLU A 272 28.19 5.02 -22.97
CA GLU A 272 28.80 5.36 -21.70
C GLU A 272 30.24 5.81 -21.99
N GLU A 273 30.46 7.13 -22.11
CA GLU A 273 31.81 7.67 -22.19
C GLU A 273 32.47 7.45 -20.83
N ASP A 274 33.54 6.65 -20.80
CA ASP A 274 34.37 6.39 -19.63
C ASP A 274 34.70 7.74 -18.93
N PRO A 275 34.24 7.99 -17.69
CA PRO A 275 34.31 9.31 -17.04
C PRO A 275 35.73 9.83 -16.78
#